data_AF-A0A0D6LQX6-F1
#
_entry.id   AF-A0A0D6LQX6-F1
#
_cell.length_a   1.000
_cell.length_b   1.000
_cell.length_c   1.000
_cell.angle_alpha   90.00
_cell.angle_beta   90.00
_cell.angle_gamma   90.00
#
_symmetry.space_group_name_H-M   'P 1'
#
loop_
_entity.id
_entity.type
_entity.pdbx_description
1 polymer ?
#
loop_
_entity_poly.entity_id
_entity_poly.type
_entity_poly.pdbx_seq_one_letter_code
_entity_poly.pdbx_strand_id
1 'polypeptide(L)'
;MSVDEEVDKERKQYECDRIWLIRRTFLRKYWNEIPRDKLLCLSQLFININMIGCVYSDPVMEKVRTLGAGVMEENEFRGLVYGGQNETD
;
A
#
# COMPACT_ATOMS: atom_id res chain seq x y z
N MET A 1 -19.30 -10.71 -1.54
CA MET A 1 -18.31 -9.70 -1.95
C MET A 1 -17.03 -10.01 -1.20
N SER A 2 -15.94 -10.28 -1.92
CA SER A 2 -14.64 -10.63 -1.32
C SER A 2 -13.95 -9.37 -0.77
N VAL A 3 -13.01 -9.55 0.16
CA VAL A 3 -12.15 -8.47 0.66
C VAL A 3 -11.47 -7.74 -0.51
N ASP A 4 -11.06 -8.48 -1.54
CA ASP A 4 -10.41 -7.92 -2.71
C ASP A 4 -11.33 -6.98 -3.50
N GLU A 5 -12.57 -7.40 -3.75
CA GLU A 5 -13.56 -6.57 -4.44
C GLU A 5 -13.91 -5.30 -3.66
N GLU A 6 -13.94 -5.37 -2.32
CA GLU A 6 -14.21 -4.19 -1.51
C GLU A 6 -13.00 -3.24 -1.45
N VAL A 7 -11.79 -3.77 -1.34
CA VAL A 7 -10.55 -2.98 -1.36
C VAL A 7 -10.43 -2.28 -2.71
N ASP A 8 -10.73 -2.96 -3.81
CA ASP A 8 -10.60 -2.41 -5.17
C ASP A 8 -11.51 -1.19 -5.42
N LYS A 9 -12.62 -1.07 -4.68
CA LYS A 9 -13.49 0.12 -4.71
C LYS A 9 -12.85 1.35 -4.08
N GLU A 10 -11.79 1.19 -3.28
CA GLU A 10 -11.12 2.31 -2.62
C GLU A 10 -10.08 3.00 -3.49
N ARG A 11 -9.72 2.43 -4.65
CA ARG A 11 -8.79 3.02 -5.61
C ARG A 11 -9.27 4.41 -6.03
N LYS A 12 -8.36 5.39 -6.02
CA LYS A 12 -8.64 6.74 -6.50
C LYS A 12 -8.16 6.89 -7.94
N GLN A 13 -8.88 7.71 -8.71
CA GLN A 13 -8.62 7.90 -10.15
C GLN A 13 -7.23 8.49 -10.44
N TYR A 14 -6.67 9.23 -9.49
CA TYR A 14 -5.36 9.87 -9.61
C TYR A 14 -4.20 8.96 -9.16
N GLU A 15 -4.46 7.73 -8.70
CA GLU A 15 -3.40 6.81 -8.31
C GLU A 15 -2.84 6.06 -9.52
N CYS A 16 -1.53 6.23 -9.75
CA CYS A 16 -0.80 5.37 -10.69
C CYS A 16 -0.71 3.94 -10.14
N ASP A 17 -0.48 2.97 -11.03
CA ASP A 17 -0.54 1.55 -10.70
C ASP A 17 0.42 1.15 -9.58
N ARG A 18 1.64 1.72 -9.56
CA ARG A 18 2.62 1.44 -8.50
C ARG A 18 2.15 1.90 -7.13
N ILE A 19 1.61 3.12 -7.03
CA ILE A 19 1.07 3.66 -5.78
C ILE A 19 -0.13 2.83 -5.32
N TRP A 20 -1.04 2.52 -6.26
CA TRP A 20 -2.23 1.74 -5.96
C TRP A 20 -1.87 0.33 -5.47
N LEU A 21 -0.94 -0.36 -6.14
CA LEU A 21 -0.51 -1.70 -5.76
C LEU A 21 0.01 -1.73 -4.31
N ILE A 22 0.86 -0.76 -3.95
CA ILE A 22 1.42 -0.66 -2.60
C ILE A 22 0.31 -0.35 -1.57
N ARG A 23 -0.57 0.61 -1.86
CA ARG A 23 -1.66 0.98 -0.95
C ARG A 23 -2.65 -0.17 -0.78
N ARG A 24 -2.96 -0.89 -1.86
CA ARG A 24 -3.84 -2.05 -1.89
C ARG A 24 -3.32 -3.18 -1.01
N THR A 25 -2.02 -3.47 -1.05
CA THR A 25 -1.39 -4.46 -0.17
C THR A 25 -1.56 -4.08 1.30
N PHE A 26 -1.36 -2.80 1.65
CA PHE A 26 -1.60 -2.29 3.01
C PHE A 26 -3.08 -2.47 3.42
N LEU A 27 -4.02 -2.09 2.56
CA LEU A 27 -5.45 -2.21 2.84
C LEU A 27 -5.89 -3.66 3.05
N ARG A 28 -5.45 -4.58 2.18
CA ARG A 28 -5.77 -6.02 2.27
C ARG A 28 -5.29 -6.63 3.59
N LYS A 29 -4.08 -6.26 4.03
CA LYS A 29 -3.46 -6.78 5.24
C LYS A 29 -4.30 -6.52 6.50
N TYR A 30 -4.93 -5.34 6.59
CA TYR A 30 -5.60 -4.88 7.81
C TYR A 30 -7.12 -4.68 7.67
N TRP A 31 -7.71 -5.11 6.56
CA TRP A 31 -9.10 -4.84 6.21
C TRP A 31 -10.13 -5.21 7.28
N ASN A 32 -9.86 -6.33 7.97
CA ASN A 32 -10.73 -6.89 9.00
C ASN A 32 -10.22 -6.61 10.44
N GLU A 33 -9.10 -5.91 10.59
CA GLU A 33 -8.43 -5.67 11.88
C GLU A 33 -8.56 -4.21 12.34
N ILE A 34 -8.58 -3.27 11.38
CA ILE A 34 -8.62 -1.83 11.67
C ILE A 34 -9.93 -1.24 11.15
N PRO A 35 -10.61 -0.36 11.93
CA PRO A 35 -11.78 0.37 11.47
C PRO A 35 -11.52 1.08 10.15
N ARG A 36 -12.50 1.03 9.23
CA ARG A 36 -12.30 1.36 7.82
C ARG A 36 -11.85 2.79 7.59
N ASP A 37 -12.46 3.74 8.29
CA ASP A 37 -12.06 5.15 8.29
C ASP A 37 -10.59 5.36 8.67
N LYS A 38 -10.15 4.69 9.75
CA LYS A 38 -8.77 4.74 10.24
C LYS A 38 -7.81 4.04 9.29
N LEU A 39 -8.22 2.90 8.72
CA LEU A 39 -7.41 2.14 7.77
C LEU A 39 -7.15 2.93 6.50
N LEU A 40 -8.18 3.58 5.94
CA LEU A 40 -8.03 4.45 4.77
C LEU A 40 -7.05 5.60 5.06
N CYS A 41 -7.18 6.25 6.21
CA CYS A 41 -6.25 7.30 6.64
C CYS A 41 -4.80 6.79 6.76
N LEU A 42 -4.60 5.66 7.46
CA LEU A 42 -3.27 5.06 7.66
C LEU A 42 -2.64 4.62 6.34
N SER A 43 -3.43 4.05 5.42
CA SER A 43 -2.95 3.65 4.09
C SER A 43 -2.45 4.84 3.28
N GLN A 44 -3.11 5.99 3.40
CA GLN A 44 -2.68 7.21 2.72
C GLN A 44 -1.42 7.80 3.36
N LEU A 45 -1.35 7.81 4.70
CA LEU A 45 -0.13 8.24 5.41
C LEU A 45 1.07 7.38 5.02
N PHE A 46 0.88 6.07 4.88
CA PHE A 46 1.92 5.15 4.43
C PHE A 46 2.46 5.50 3.04
N ILE A 47 1.58 5.77 2.07
CA ILE A 47 1.98 6.24 0.74
C ILE A 47 2.67 7.61 0.80
N ASN A 48 2.11 8.56 1.56
CA ASN A 48 2.68 9.89 1.67
C ASN A 48 4.11 9.84 2.21
N ILE A 49 4.37 9.00 3.23
CA ILE A 49 5.70 8.85 3.82
C ILE A 49 6.66 8.15 2.85
N ASN A 50 6.28 6.98 2.31
CA ASN A 50 7.25 6.11 1.60
C ASN A 50 7.37 6.41 0.10
N MET A 51 6.36 7.00 -0.53
CA MET A 51 6.34 7.24 -1.97
C MET A 51 6.49 8.73 -2.32
N ILE A 52 6.00 9.62 -1.45
CA ILE A 52 6.01 11.07 -1.69
C ILE A 52 7.08 11.78 -0.84
N GLY A 53 7.52 11.18 0.28
CA GLY A 53 8.55 11.73 1.16
C GLY A 53 8.02 12.71 2.20
N CYS A 54 6.73 12.66 2.54
CA CYS A 54 6.15 13.48 3.60
C CYS A 54 6.64 13.07 4.98
N VAL A 55 6.77 14.05 5.88
CA VAL A 55 7.14 13.84 7.28
C VAL A 55 6.00 14.30 8.17
N TYR A 56 5.70 13.50 9.19
CA TYR A 56 4.68 13.77 10.20
C TYR A 56 5.33 13.69 11.60
N SER A 57 4.56 13.96 12.65
CA SER A 57 5.03 13.82 14.03
C SER A 57 5.56 12.41 14.32
N ASP A 58 6.58 12.28 15.17
CA ASP A 58 7.24 11.00 15.48
C ASP A 58 6.29 9.85 15.84
N PRO A 59 5.23 10.06 16.67
CA PRO A 59 4.30 8.97 17.00
C PRO A 59 3.54 8.43 15.78
N VAL A 60 3.23 9.31 14.82
CA VAL A 60 2.58 8.93 13.55
C VAL A 60 3.54 8.15 12.67
N MET A 61 4.78 8.65 12.55
CA MET A 61 5.82 7.99 11.76
C MET A 61 6.10 6.58 12.28
N GLU A 62 6.24 6.42 13.60
CA GLU A 62 6.49 5.12 14.23
C GLU A 62 5.35 4.12 14.02
N LYS A 63 4.11 4.60 14.21
CA LYS A 63 2.92 3.77 13.99
C LYS A 63 2.82 3.30 12.54
N VAL A 64 3.05 4.19 11.58
CA VAL A 64 2.95 3.85 10.16
C VAL A 64 4.08 2.91 9.72
N ARG A 65 5.30 3.10 10.25
CA ARG A 65 6.41 2.15 10.03
C ARG A 65 6.08 0.76 10.53
N THR A 66 5.55 0.65 11.75
CA THR A 66 5.20 -0.63 12.37
C THR A 66 4.14 -1.39 11.54
N LEU A 67 3.08 -0.71 11.13
CA LEU A 67 2.02 -1.33 10.31
C LEU A 67 2.49 -1.64 8.89
N GLY A 68 3.33 -0.78 8.32
CA GLY A 68 3.85 -0.88 6.96
C GLY A 68 4.95 -1.92 6.76
N ALA A 69 5.47 -2.53 7.82
CA ALA A 69 6.52 -3.54 7.74
C ALA A 69 6.09 -4.72 6.84
N GLY A 70 6.95 -5.10 5.89
CA GLY A 70 6.70 -6.17 4.92
C GLY A 70 5.91 -5.73 3.68
N VAL A 71 5.28 -4.55 3.69
CA VAL A 71 4.44 -4.10 2.56
C VAL A 71 5.29 -3.71 1.36
N MET A 72 6.44 -3.06 1.57
CA MET A 72 7.31 -2.65 0.46
C MET A 72 8.01 -3.85 -0.16
N GLU A 73 8.52 -4.76 0.67
CA GLU A 73 9.25 -5.96 0.26
C GLU A 73 8.36 -6.90 -0.58
N GLU A 74 7.09 -7.07 -0.19
CA GLU A 74 6.12 -7.86 -0.95
C GLU A 74 5.91 -7.30 -2.37
N ASN A 75 5.88 -5.97 -2.50
CA ASN A 75 5.62 -5.31 -3.77
C ASN A 75 6.87 -5.22 -4.66
N GLU A 76 8.07 -5.10 -4.08
CA GLU A 76 9.33 -5.20 -4.82
C GLU A 76 9.53 -6.61 -5.39
N PHE A 77 9.26 -7.66 -4.60
CA PHE A 77 9.34 -9.03 -5.08
C PHE A 77 8.38 -9.30 -6.24
N ARG A 78 7.15 -8.77 -6.16
CA ARG A 78 6.17 -8.88 -7.26
C ARG A 78 6.62 -8.13 -8.51
N GLY A 79 7.22 -6.95 -8.37
CA GLY A 79 7.80 -6.21 -9.50
C GLY A 79 8.90 -6.98 -10.24
N LEU A 80 9.74 -7.72 -9.51
CA LEU A 80 10.79 -8.56 -10.08
C LEU A 80 10.24 -9.80 -10.81
N VAL A 81 9.17 -10.42 -10.30
CA VAL A 81 8.54 -11.58 -10.95
C VAL A 81 7.87 -11.21 -12.28
N TYR A 82 7.28 -10.02 -12.39
CA TYR A 82 6.68 -9.53 -13.64
C TYR A 82 7.66 -8.80 -14.58
N GLY A 83 8.81 -8.35 -14.07
CA GLY A 83 9.90 -7.74 -14.87
C GLY A 83 10.81 -8.74 -15.58
N GLY A 84 10.65 -10.05 -15.33
CA GLY A 84 11.48 -11.12 -15.91
C GLY A 84 10.99 -11.73 -17.23
N GLN A 85 9.94 -11.18 -17.85
CA GLN A 85 9.47 -11.61 -19.17
C GLN A 85 9.47 -10.41 -20.12
N ASN A 86 10.63 -9.93 -20.55
CA ASN A 86 10.84 -9.11 -21.75
C ASN A 86 12.35 -8.96 -21.99
N GLU A 87 13.05 -10.06 -22.25
CA GLU A 87 14.41 -10.02 -22.85
C GLU A 87 14.76 -11.42 -23.38
N THR A 88 14.22 -11.74 -24.56
CA THR A 88 14.86 -12.63 -25.54
C THR A 88 14.41 -12.15 -26.91
N ASP A 89 15.29 -11.39 -27.56
CA ASP A 89 15.38 -11.33 -29.03
C ASP A 89 15.62 -12.74 -29.62
#